data_AF-A0A940BND0-F1
#
_entry.id   AF-A0A940BND0-F1
#
_cell.length_a   1.000
_cell.length_b   1.000
_cell.length_c   1.000
_cell.angle_alpha   90.00
_cell.angle_beta   90.00
_cell.angle_gamma   90.00
#
_symmetry.space_group_name_H-M   'P 1'
#
loop_
_entity.id
_entity.type
_entity.pdbx_description
1 polymer ?
#
loop_
_entity_poly.entity_id
_entity_poly.type
_entity_poly.pdbx_seq_one_letter_code
_entity_poly.pdbx_strand_id
1 'polypeptide(L)'
;MSILYSKFDAEYDVELEARGNGEICEVSFEGSLDSIYERYKESHGNMPRSLSLNIVDTFASGYDYGFTSVDSAYLERLEALKELILPESIKEIKLTEKLKQILRDNNVLIRGAFDSYAEQFAKEQQLNFRPVDFVFASYDGQHESTVLTMMFKRDGRVVVEVSLSSSGSSAGNSLGWISYKELPAEFWKNLSVEQVAKLSTSAYPAVLADGRLADFMEKAKLRVIYTGAN
;
A
#
# COMPACT_ATOMS: atom_id res chain seq x y z
N MET A 1 -10.74 7.89 -18.00
CA MET A 1 -9.67 7.26 -18.79
C MET A 1 -8.61 6.83 -17.80
N SER A 2 -8.27 5.54 -17.77
CA SER A 2 -7.36 4.98 -16.78
C SER A 2 -5.94 4.93 -17.34
N ILE A 3 -4.96 5.04 -16.44
CA ILE A 3 -3.54 5.12 -16.78
C ILE A 3 -2.83 3.95 -16.11
N LEU A 4 -1.93 3.31 -16.87
CA LEU A 4 -1.03 2.28 -16.39
C LEU A 4 0.40 2.79 -16.49
N TYR A 5 1.01 3.08 -15.35
CA TYR A 5 2.43 3.41 -15.27
C TYR A 5 3.25 2.15 -15.02
N SER A 6 4.49 2.14 -15.50
CA SER A 6 5.46 1.08 -15.24
C SER A 6 6.81 1.67 -14.85
N LYS A 7 7.47 1.01 -13.89
CA LYS A 7 8.84 1.27 -13.49
C LYS A 7 9.63 -0.03 -13.55
N PHE A 8 10.83 0.01 -14.12
CA PHE A 8 11.74 -1.14 -14.21
C PHE A 8 12.83 -1.06 -13.14
N ASP A 9 13.35 -2.23 -12.74
CA ASP A 9 14.50 -2.38 -11.82
C ASP A 9 14.35 -1.61 -10.51
N ALA A 10 13.15 -1.68 -9.93
CA ALA A 10 12.88 -1.17 -8.59
C ALA A 10 13.14 -2.27 -7.57
N GLU A 11 12.17 -2.57 -6.70
CA GLU A 11 12.28 -3.76 -5.84
C GLU A 11 11.80 -5.03 -6.55
N TYR A 12 11.00 -4.87 -7.61
CA TYR A 12 10.62 -5.91 -8.56
C TYR A 12 11.14 -5.56 -9.97
N ASP A 13 11.22 -6.57 -10.84
CA ASP A 13 11.62 -6.41 -12.24
C ASP A 13 10.73 -5.36 -12.92
N VAL A 14 9.41 -5.44 -12.69
CA VAL A 14 8.44 -4.43 -13.11
C VAL A 14 7.46 -4.11 -11.99
N GLU A 15 7.36 -2.83 -11.66
CA GLU A 15 6.30 -2.29 -10.80
C GLU A 15 5.27 -1.55 -11.66
N LEU A 16 4.04 -2.04 -11.65
CA LEU A 16 2.90 -1.49 -12.34
C LEU A 16 2.07 -0.65 -11.40
N GLU A 17 1.62 0.52 -11.85
CA GLU A 17 0.69 1.36 -11.09
C GLU A 17 -0.52 1.71 -11.96
N ALA A 18 -1.69 1.22 -11.54
CA ALA A 18 -2.96 1.45 -12.20
C ALA A 18 -3.74 2.57 -11.50
N ARG A 19 -4.08 3.63 -12.23
CA ARG A 19 -4.89 4.76 -11.77
C ARG A 19 -6.12 4.90 -12.65
N GLY A 20 -7.30 5.02 -12.07
CA GLY A 20 -8.53 5.16 -12.85
C GLY A 20 -9.76 4.72 -12.08
N ASN A 21 -10.80 4.35 -12.83
CA ASN A 21 -12.10 3.99 -12.26
C ASN A 21 -12.76 2.80 -12.96
N GLY A 22 -13.74 2.20 -12.28
CA GLY A 22 -14.52 1.07 -12.79
C GLY A 22 -13.84 -0.27 -12.58
N GLU A 23 -13.73 -1.08 -13.63
CA GLU A 23 -13.04 -2.38 -13.59
C GLU A 23 -11.66 -2.26 -14.25
N ILE A 24 -10.65 -2.88 -13.63
CA ILE A 24 -9.34 -3.07 -14.27
C ILE A 24 -9.45 -4.19 -15.28
N CYS A 25 -9.28 -3.87 -16.55
CA CYS A 25 -9.14 -4.83 -17.63
C CYS A 25 -8.22 -4.25 -18.72
N GLU A 26 -7.83 -5.06 -19.71
CA GLU A 26 -6.85 -4.65 -20.74
C GLU A 26 -7.28 -3.39 -21.50
N VAL A 27 -8.57 -3.26 -21.79
CA VAL A 27 -9.13 -2.13 -22.54
C VAL A 27 -9.30 -0.87 -21.69
N SER A 28 -9.08 -0.95 -20.36
CA SER A 28 -9.20 0.19 -19.47
C SER A 28 -8.07 1.21 -19.62
N PHE A 29 -6.92 0.79 -20.19
CA PHE A 29 -5.70 1.58 -20.25
C PHE A 29 -5.34 1.96 -21.69
N GLU A 30 -4.72 3.14 -21.86
CA GLU A 30 -4.17 3.55 -23.16
C GLU A 30 -2.93 2.74 -23.58
N GLY A 31 -2.26 2.08 -22.63
CA GLY A 31 -1.12 1.20 -22.88
C GLY A 31 -1.43 -0.26 -22.58
N SER A 32 -0.76 -1.18 -23.28
CA SER A 32 -0.93 -2.63 -23.08
C SER A 32 0.19 -3.26 -22.25
N LEU A 33 -0.12 -4.35 -21.56
CA LEU A 33 0.89 -5.16 -20.86
C LEU A 33 1.96 -5.70 -21.81
N ASP A 34 1.57 -6.05 -23.05
CA ASP A 34 2.52 -6.53 -24.07
C ASP A 34 3.58 -5.48 -24.38
N SER A 35 3.17 -4.22 -24.54
CA SER A 35 4.12 -3.12 -24.81
C SER A 35 5.10 -2.92 -23.65
N ILE A 36 4.64 -3.13 -22.41
CA ILE A 36 5.50 -3.03 -21.22
C ILE A 36 6.50 -4.19 -21.19
N TYR A 37 6.06 -5.42 -21.45
CA TYR A 37 6.92 -6.59 -21.49
C TYR A 37 7.93 -6.55 -22.64
N GLU A 38 7.54 -6.07 -23.82
CA GLU A 38 8.45 -5.86 -24.94
C GLU A 38 9.54 -4.87 -24.58
N ARG A 39 9.19 -3.71 -24.01
CA ARG A 39 10.17 -2.71 -23.55
C ARG A 39 11.12 -3.27 -22.49
N TYR A 40 10.61 -4.05 -21.54
CA TYR A 40 11.46 -4.67 -20.53
C TYR A 40 12.42 -5.69 -21.15
N LYS A 41 11.93 -6.51 -22.08
CA LYS A 41 12.72 -7.52 -22.78
C LYS A 41 13.78 -6.89 -23.67
N GLU A 42 13.50 -5.75 -24.30
CA GLU A 42 14.48 -4.99 -25.08
C GLU A 42 15.62 -4.47 -24.20
N SER A 43 15.32 -4.01 -22.98
CA SER A 43 16.35 -3.50 -22.06
C SER A 43 17.11 -4.59 -21.31
N HIS A 44 16.50 -5.74 -21.03
CA HIS A 44 17.05 -6.79 -20.15
C HIS A 44 17.35 -8.13 -20.84
N GLY A 45 16.88 -8.33 -22.06
CA GLY A 45 17.06 -9.57 -22.84
C GLY A 45 16.22 -10.76 -22.38
N ASN A 46 15.33 -10.59 -21.39
CA ASN A 46 14.48 -11.64 -20.84
C ASN A 46 13.10 -11.12 -20.43
N MET A 47 12.20 -12.03 -20.04
CA MET A 47 10.89 -11.67 -19.46
C MET A 47 11.04 -11.34 -17.98
N PRO A 48 10.20 -10.44 -17.42
CA PRO A 48 10.23 -10.13 -16.00
C PRO A 48 9.88 -11.37 -15.17
N ARG A 49 10.65 -11.58 -14.10
CA ARG A 49 10.53 -12.72 -13.18
C ARG A 49 9.76 -12.37 -11.91
N SER A 50 9.55 -11.08 -11.66
CA SER A 50 8.86 -10.58 -10.49
C SER A 50 8.07 -9.32 -10.84
N LEU A 51 6.80 -9.28 -10.46
CA LEU A 51 5.90 -8.16 -10.74
C LEU A 51 5.22 -7.67 -9.47
N SER A 52 5.03 -6.36 -9.35
CA SER A 52 4.10 -5.75 -8.39
C SER A 52 3.02 -4.99 -9.15
N LEU A 53 1.77 -5.12 -8.74
CA LEU A 53 0.67 -4.29 -9.21
C LEU A 53 0.12 -3.45 -8.06
N ASN A 54 0.26 -2.14 -8.18
CA ASN A 54 -0.33 -1.16 -7.28
C ASN A 54 -1.56 -0.52 -7.91
N ILE A 55 -2.73 -0.79 -7.36
CA ILE A 55 -3.97 -0.13 -7.79
C ILE A 55 -4.19 1.07 -6.86
N VAL A 56 -4.31 2.25 -7.43
CA VAL A 56 -4.36 3.50 -6.66
C VAL A 56 -5.70 4.18 -6.85
N ASP A 57 -6.31 4.53 -5.74
CA ASP A 57 -7.48 5.39 -5.71
C ASP A 57 -7.15 6.82 -6.14
N THR A 58 -7.85 7.32 -7.15
CA THR A 58 -7.69 8.70 -7.64
C THR A 58 -8.61 9.70 -6.94
N PHE A 59 -9.21 9.32 -5.80
CA PHE A 59 -10.17 10.15 -5.03
C PHE A 59 -9.65 11.55 -4.65
N ALA A 60 -8.33 11.75 -4.63
CA ALA A 60 -7.70 13.04 -4.34
C ALA A 60 -7.97 14.18 -5.37
N SER A 61 -8.68 13.90 -6.48
CA SER A 61 -8.83 14.84 -7.61
C SER A 61 -10.26 15.36 -7.85
N GLY A 62 -11.20 15.17 -6.92
CA GLY A 62 -12.56 15.73 -7.02
C GLY A 62 -13.50 14.95 -7.95
N TYR A 63 -13.12 13.73 -8.33
CA TYR A 63 -13.97 12.76 -9.01
C TYR A 63 -14.20 11.55 -8.08
N ASP A 64 -15.47 11.27 -7.77
CA ASP A 64 -15.92 10.25 -6.79
C ASP A 64 -15.79 8.79 -7.28
N TYR A 65 -14.75 8.43 -8.05
CA TYR A 65 -14.67 7.09 -8.64
C TYR A 65 -13.24 6.55 -8.66
N GLY A 66 -13.02 5.45 -7.95
CA GLY A 66 -11.83 4.58 -8.02
C GLY A 66 -12.16 3.25 -8.72
N PHE A 67 -11.18 2.36 -8.85
CA PHE A 67 -11.44 1.01 -9.34
C PHE A 67 -12.23 0.21 -8.28
N THR A 68 -13.30 -0.47 -8.68
CA THR A 68 -14.16 -1.26 -7.78
C THR A 68 -13.96 -2.76 -7.94
N SER A 69 -13.46 -3.19 -9.09
CA SER A 69 -13.17 -4.60 -9.37
C SER A 69 -11.95 -4.78 -10.26
N VAL A 70 -11.41 -6.01 -10.27
CA VAL A 70 -10.32 -6.42 -11.16
C VAL A 70 -10.78 -7.62 -11.98
N ASP A 71 -10.64 -7.52 -13.32
CA ASP A 71 -10.91 -8.63 -14.21
C ASP A 71 -9.86 -9.74 -14.03
N SER A 72 -10.37 -10.96 -13.90
CA SER A 72 -9.58 -12.18 -13.80
C SER A 72 -8.58 -12.34 -14.95
N ALA A 73 -9.01 -12.07 -16.19
CA ALA A 73 -8.18 -12.27 -17.37
C ALA A 73 -6.97 -11.33 -17.36
N TYR A 74 -7.13 -10.11 -16.81
CA TYR A 74 -6.04 -9.16 -16.65
C TYR A 74 -5.00 -9.66 -15.63
N LEU A 75 -5.42 -10.09 -14.44
CA LEU A 75 -4.49 -10.61 -13.42
C LEU A 75 -3.80 -11.90 -13.88
N GLU A 76 -4.48 -12.76 -14.64
CA GLU A 76 -3.89 -13.98 -15.19
C GLU A 76 -2.73 -13.72 -16.17
N ARG A 77 -2.62 -12.51 -16.73
CA ARG A 77 -1.47 -12.12 -17.58
C ARG A 77 -0.24 -11.71 -16.78
N LEU A 78 -0.41 -11.48 -15.48
CA LEU A 78 0.68 -11.18 -14.55
C LEU A 78 1.20 -12.49 -13.95
N GLU A 79 1.69 -13.40 -14.79
CA GLU A 79 2.07 -14.76 -14.37
C GLU A 79 3.19 -14.79 -13.31
N ALA A 80 4.00 -13.73 -13.24
CA ALA A 80 5.08 -13.55 -12.27
C ALA A 80 4.72 -12.56 -11.14
N LEU A 81 3.43 -12.32 -10.89
CA LEU A 81 2.96 -11.44 -9.81
C LEU A 81 3.49 -11.93 -8.45
N LYS A 82 4.12 -11.03 -7.70
CA LYS A 82 4.63 -11.25 -6.34
C LYS A 82 3.93 -10.36 -5.31
N GLU A 83 3.42 -9.21 -5.72
CA GLU A 83 2.71 -8.28 -4.84
C GLU A 83 1.50 -7.69 -5.55
N LEU A 84 0.37 -7.65 -4.85
CA LEU A 84 -0.86 -6.99 -5.29
C LEU A 84 -1.34 -6.03 -4.21
N ILE A 85 -1.29 -4.72 -4.51
CA ILE A 85 -1.75 -3.66 -3.62
C ILE A 85 -3.13 -3.21 -4.07
N LEU A 86 -4.12 -3.46 -3.21
CA LEU A 86 -5.52 -3.18 -3.42
C LEU A 86 -5.95 -1.97 -2.59
N PRO A 87 -6.58 -0.96 -3.21
CA PRO A 87 -7.14 0.17 -2.50
C PRO A 87 -8.48 -0.21 -1.86
N GLU A 88 -8.99 0.66 -0.98
CA GLU A 88 -10.22 0.40 -0.22
C GLU A 88 -11.47 0.32 -1.11
N SER A 89 -11.43 0.96 -2.27
CA SER A 89 -12.51 0.95 -3.27
C SER A 89 -12.76 -0.43 -3.87
N ILE A 90 -11.76 -1.32 -3.95
CA ILE A 90 -11.91 -2.65 -4.54
C ILE A 90 -12.81 -3.50 -3.64
N LYS A 91 -13.89 -4.01 -4.21
CA LYS A 91 -14.86 -4.89 -3.54
C LYS A 91 -14.89 -6.29 -4.10
N GLU A 92 -14.29 -6.52 -5.28
CA GLU A 92 -14.37 -7.81 -5.96
C GLU A 92 -13.16 -8.07 -6.87
N ILE A 93 -12.64 -9.30 -6.80
CA ILE A 93 -11.75 -9.91 -7.79
C ILE A 93 -12.40 -11.22 -8.21
N LYS A 94 -12.78 -11.32 -9.49
CA LYS A 94 -13.33 -12.57 -10.02
C LYS A 94 -12.22 -13.61 -10.06
N LEU A 95 -12.44 -14.74 -9.40
CA LEU A 95 -11.43 -15.80 -9.31
C LEU A 95 -11.75 -16.94 -10.27
N THR A 96 -10.78 -17.24 -11.14
CA THR A 96 -10.73 -18.48 -11.92
C THR A 96 -9.78 -19.47 -11.22
N GLU A 97 -9.84 -20.76 -11.59
CA GLU A 97 -8.89 -21.75 -11.06
C GLU A 97 -7.45 -21.44 -11.50
N LYS A 98 -7.25 -20.90 -12.71
CA LYS A 98 -5.93 -20.47 -13.20
C LYS A 98 -5.39 -19.34 -12.34
N LEU A 99 -6.18 -18.30 -12.07
CA LEU A 99 -5.75 -17.18 -11.24
C LEU A 99 -5.41 -17.63 -9.81
N LYS A 100 -6.24 -18.48 -9.19
CA LYS A 100 -5.95 -19.03 -7.86
C LYS A 100 -4.62 -19.77 -7.83
N GLN A 101 -4.32 -20.56 -8.86
CA GLN A 101 -3.06 -21.29 -8.98
C GLN A 101 -1.87 -20.33 -9.09
N ILE A 102 -1.95 -19.31 -9.96
CA ILE A 102 -0.91 -18.28 -10.09
C ILE A 102 -0.63 -17.59 -8.75
N LEU A 103 -1.69 -17.15 -8.05
CA LEU A 103 -1.53 -16.44 -6.77
C LEU A 103 -0.83 -17.31 -5.71
N ARG A 104 -1.19 -18.60 -5.64
CA ARG A 104 -0.63 -19.55 -4.67
C ARG A 104 0.79 -19.97 -5.00
N ASP A 105 1.06 -20.33 -6.26
CA ASP A 105 2.40 -20.77 -6.70
C ASP A 105 3.43 -19.65 -6.52
N ASN A 106 3.00 -18.41 -6.72
CA ASN A 106 3.85 -17.26 -6.49
C ASN A 106 3.92 -16.79 -5.04
N ASN A 107 3.07 -17.33 -4.15
CA ASN A 107 2.88 -16.87 -2.78
C ASN A 107 2.65 -15.35 -2.70
N VAL A 108 1.72 -14.84 -3.51
CA VAL A 108 1.51 -13.39 -3.69
C VAL A 108 1.22 -12.71 -2.36
N LEU A 109 1.96 -11.64 -2.08
CA LEU A 109 1.68 -10.73 -0.97
C LEU A 109 0.54 -9.80 -1.35
N ILE A 110 -0.57 -9.91 -0.65
CA ILE A 110 -1.69 -8.97 -0.74
C ILE A 110 -1.45 -7.82 0.22
N ARG A 111 -1.57 -6.60 -0.29
CA ARG A 111 -1.58 -5.39 0.54
C ARG A 111 -2.87 -4.62 0.35
N GLY A 112 -3.38 -4.07 1.43
CA GLY A 112 -4.53 -3.18 1.38
C GLY A 112 -4.80 -2.56 2.74
N ALA A 113 -5.85 -1.75 2.83
CA ALA A 113 -6.28 -1.20 4.11
C ALA A 113 -6.55 -2.34 5.12
N PHE A 114 -6.26 -2.09 6.38
CA PHE A 114 -6.54 -3.05 7.45
C PHE A 114 -8.08 -3.18 7.64
N ASP A 115 -8.58 -4.39 7.93
CA ASP A 115 -10.02 -4.68 8.03
C ASP A 115 -10.80 -4.43 6.72
N SER A 116 -10.13 -4.56 5.58
CA SER A 116 -10.71 -4.35 4.24
C SER A 116 -10.98 -5.64 3.47
N TYR A 117 -11.59 -5.50 2.30
CA TYR A 117 -11.74 -6.58 1.33
C TYR A 117 -10.40 -7.28 1.03
N ALA A 118 -9.29 -6.53 0.94
CA ALA A 118 -7.98 -7.09 0.65
C ALA A 118 -7.51 -8.11 1.70
N GLU A 119 -7.78 -7.84 2.99
CA GLU A 119 -7.47 -8.77 4.08
C GLU A 119 -8.32 -10.03 3.99
N GLN A 120 -9.62 -9.87 3.73
CA GLN A 120 -10.56 -10.99 3.60
C GLN A 120 -10.18 -11.87 2.42
N PHE A 121 -9.90 -11.27 1.26
CA PHE A 121 -9.45 -11.94 0.05
C PHE A 121 -8.16 -12.73 0.30
N ALA A 122 -7.15 -12.12 0.93
CA ALA A 122 -5.90 -12.80 1.25
C ALA A 122 -6.14 -14.02 2.14
N LYS A 123 -6.96 -13.86 3.19
CA LYS A 123 -7.32 -14.95 4.11
C LYS A 123 -8.05 -16.10 3.40
N GLU A 124 -9.05 -15.79 2.58
CA GLU A 124 -9.84 -16.78 1.83
C GLU A 124 -8.97 -17.57 0.85
N GLN A 125 -8.00 -16.92 0.22
CA GLN A 125 -7.09 -17.55 -0.74
C GLN A 125 -5.85 -18.18 -0.10
N GLN A 126 -5.69 -18.07 1.23
CA GLN A 126 -4.54 -18.54 2.01
C GLN A 126 -3.22 -17.88 1.55
N LEU A 127 -3.28 -16.57 1.29
CA LEU A 127 -2.16 -15.74 0.89
C LEU A 127 -1.63 -14.90 2.05
N ASN A 128 -0.42 -14.38 1.90
CA ASN A 128 0.15 -13.44 2.85
C ASN A 128 -0.57 -12.09 2.75
N PHE A 129 -0.91 -11.50 3.90
CA PHE A 129 -1.49 -10.16 3.98
C PHE A 129 -0.59 -9.21 4.77
N ARG A 130 -0.37 -8.02 4.24
CA ARG A 130 0.28 -6.90 4.95
C ARG A 130 -0.51 -5.62 4.77
N PRO A 131 -0.81 -4.86 5.83
CA PRO A 131 -1.46 -3.57 5.68
C PRO A 131 -0.67 -2.61 4.78
N VAL A 132 -1.39 -1.75 4.05
CA VAL A 132 -0.77 -0.55 3.46
C VAL A 132 -0.48 0.47 4.55
N ASP A 133 0.36 1.44 4.17
CA ASP A 133 0.70 2.56 5.05
C ASP A 133 -0.56 3.36 5.36
N PHE A 134 -0.70 3.82 6.61
CA PHE A 134 -1.87 4.60 7.02
C PHE A 134 -1.51 5.72 7.99
N VAL A 135 -2.21 6.84 7.86
CA VAL A 135 -2.12 7.97 8.79
C VAL A 135 -2.93 7.65 10.04
N PHE A 136 -2.25 7.63 11.19
CA PHE A 136 -2.88 7.32 12.48
C PHE A 136 -3.02 8.52 13.42
N ALA A 137 -2.38 9.65 13.09
CA ALA A 137 -2.61 10.92 13.76
C ALA A 137 -2.12 12.08 12.90
N SER A 138 -2.82 13.20 13.02
CA SER A 138 -2.36 14.50 12.54
C SER A 138 -2.53 15.51 13.67
N TYR A 139 -1.55 16.39 13.81
CA TYR A 139 -1.55 17.47 14.79
C TYR A 139 -1.26 18.78 14.08
N ASP A 140 -2.23 19.70 14.09
CA ASP A 140 -2.06 21.06 13.58
C ASP A 140 -1.83 22.01 14.76
N GLY A 141 -0.56 22.32 15.00
CA GLY A 141 -0.13 23.36 15.92
C GLY A 141 -0.27 24.76 15.29
N GLN A 142 0.03 25.81 16.08
CA GLN A 142 -0.10 27.20 15.62
C GLN A 142 0.83 27.55 14.44
N HIS A 143 2.00 26.92 14.35
CA HIS A 143 3.02 27.21 13.33
C HIS A 143 3.56 25.95 12.63
N GLU A 144 3.16 24.76 13.10
CA GLU A 144 3.67 23.47 12.64
C GLU A 144 2.53 22.48 12.54
N SER A 145 2.44 21.75 11.43
CA SER A 145 1.63 20.54 11.31
C SER A 145 2.53 19.31 11.37
N THR A 146 2.11 18.29 12.11
CA THR A 146 2.77 16.99 12.20
C THR A 146 1.81 15.91 11.73
N VAL A 147 2.21 15.12 10.75
CA VAL A 147 1.48 13.93 10.31
C VAL A 147 2.29 12.69 10.71
N LEU A 148 1.61 11.74 11.34
CA LEU A 148 2.19 10.47 11.74
C LEU A 148 1.61 9.35 10.89
N THR A 149 2.48 8.68 10.14
CA THR A 149 2.11 7.58 9.25
C THR A 149 2.78 6.29 9.72
N MET A 150 1.98 5.25 9.91
CA MET A 150 2.49 3.90 10.10
C MET A 150 2.85 3.33 8.73
N MET A 151 4.12 2.96 8.54
CA MET A 151 4.63 2.40 7.29
C MET A 151 4.98 0.93 7.46
N PHE A 152 4.43 0.08 6.58
CA PHE A 152 4.75 -1.35 6.52
C PHE A 152 5.64 -1.59 5.30
N LYS A 153 6.95 -1.74 5.53
CA LYS A 153 7.93 -1.88 4.45
C LYS A 153 7.84 -3.26 3.81
N ARG A 154 8.30 -3.38 2.56
CA ARG A 154 8.28 -4.63 1.80
C ARG A 154 9.23 -5.68 2.37
N ASP A 155 10.30 -5.26 3.04
CA ASP A 155 11.21 -6.12 3.81
C ASP A 155 10.63 -6.61 5.16
N GLY A 156 9.40 -6.22 5.50
CA GLY A 156 8.72 -6.64 6.72
C GLY A 156 8.94 -5.71 7.93
N ARG A 157 9.80 -4.70 7.81
CA ARG A 157 9.98 -3.69 8.88
C ARG A 157 8.76 -2.80 9.00
N VAL A 158 8.54 -2.32 10.23
CA VAL A 158 7.50 -1.34 10.53
C VAL A 158 8.17 -0.07 11.02
N VAL A 159 7.76 1.06 10.45
CA VAL A 159 8.36 2.37 10.74
C VAL A 159 7.26 3.40 10.94
N VAL A 160 7.40 4.27 11.94
CA VAL A 160 6.60 5.50 12.04
C VAL A 160 7.33 6.61 11.30
N GLU A 161 6.72 7.11 10.23
CA GLU A 161 7.12 8.37 9.62
C GLU A 161 6.51 9.53 10.40
N VAL A 162 7.36 10.46 10.82
CA VAL A 162 6.98 11.73 11.44
C VAL A 162 7.28 12.82 10.42
N SER A 163 6.22 13.32 9.77
CA SER A 163 6.32 14.40 8.79
C SER A 163 5.89 15.72 9.43
N LEU A 164 6.84 16.63 9.58
CA LEU A 164 6.64 17.96 10.15
C LEU A 164 6.69 19.00 9.03
N SER A 165 5.71 19.90 9.00
CA SER A 165 5.62 21.01 8.07
C SER A 165 5.36 22.30 8.83
N SER A 166 6.19 23.31 8.64
CA SER A 166 6.03 24.63 9.28
C SER A 166 5.67 25.68 8.25
N SER A 167 4.64 26.47 8.51
CA SER A 167 4.29 27.61 7.67
C SER A 167 5.29 28.74 7.96
N GLY A 168 6.22 28.98 7.04
CA GLY A 168 7.21 30.05 7.18
C GLY A 168 6.54 31.43 7.25
N SER A 169 6.97 32.27 8.19
CA SER A 169 6.35 33.58 8.44
C SER A 169 6.72 34.69 7.44
N SER A 170 7.55 34.44 6.42
CA SER A 170 7.88 35.43 5.39
C SER A 170 8.41 34.79 4.11
N ALA A 171 7.78 35.13 2.98
CA ALA A 171 8.24 34.94 1.60
C ALA A 171 9.19 33.75 1.34
N GLY A 172 8.64 32.53 1.22
CA GLY A 172 9.20 31.52 0.32
C GLY A 172 9.89 30.29 0.91
N ASN A 173 9.97 30.11 2.24
CA ASN A 173 10.49 28.86 2.83
C ASN A 173 9.50 28.21 3.80
N SER A 174 8.93 27.08 3.39
CA SER A 174 8.36 26.08 4.30
C SER A 174 9.51 25.26 4.87
N LEU A 175 9.81 25.41 6.16
CA LEU A 175 10.73 24.50 6.85
C LEU A 175 9.94 23.28 7.30
N GLY A 176 10.32 22.11 6.80
CA GLY A 176 9.76 20.83 7.19
C GLY A 176 10.87 19.83 7.46
N TRP A 177 10.54 18.79 8.21
CA TRP A 177 11.46 17.68 8.48
C TRP A 177 10.70 16.36 8.46
N ILE A 178 11.30 15.34 7.87
CA ILE A 178 10.78 13.98 7.90
C ILE A 178 11.76 13.14 8.73
N SER A 179 11.25 12.42 9.72
CA SER A 179 12.03 11.45 10.49
C SER A 179 11.34 10.09 10.52
N TYR A 180 12.16 9.04 10.60
CA TYR A 180 11.70 7.66 10.63
C TYR A 180 12.07 7.03 11.98
N LYS A 181 11.09 6.41 12.64
CA LYS A 181 11.27 5.70 13.90
C LYS A 181 10.90 4.23 13.70
N GLU A 182 11.89 3.36 13.75
CA GLU A 182 11.67 1.93 13.57
C GLU A 182 10.96 1.33 14.79
N LEU A 183 10.01 0.44 14.51
CA LEU A 183 9.28 -0.35 15.49
C LEU A 183 9.64 -1.84 15.32
N PRO A 184 9.58 -2.64 16.39
CA PRO A 184 9.62 -4.09 16.25
C PRO A 184 8.53 -4.55 15.26
N ALA A 185 8.85 -5.54 14.42
CA ALA A 185 7.94 -6.00 13.36
C ALA A 185 6.55 -6.42 13.86
N GLU A 186 6.43 -6.87 15.12
CA GLU A 186 5.17 -7.24 15.76
C GLU A 186 4.82 -6.32 16.94
N PHE A 187 5.09 -5.02 16.82
CA PHE A 187 4.93 -4.05 17.92
C PHE A 187 3.54 -4.08 18.57
N TRP A 188 2.48 -4.34 17.80
CA TRP A 188 1.10 -4.41 18.30
C TRP A 188 0.86 -5.50 19.35
N LYS A 189 1.74 -6.50 19.42
CA LYS A 189 1.67 -7.56 20.43
C LYS A 189 2.28 -7.14 21.77
N ASN A 190 3.31 -6.29 21.74
CA ASN A 190 4.23 -6.09 22.87
C ASN A 190 4.32 -4.65 23.37
N LEU A 191 3.86 -3.67 22.59
CA LEU A 191 3.86 -2.26 22.97
C LEU A 191 2.44 -1.79 23.31
N SER A 192 2.34 -0.77 24.15
CA SER A 192 1.12 0.00 24.36
C SER A 192 1.03 1.17 23.37
N VAL A 193 -0.18 1.72 23.21
CA VAL A 193 -0.42 2.90 22.36
C VAL A 193 0.41 4.08 22.85
N GLU A 194 0.53 4.26 24.17
CA GLU A 194 1.32 5.34 24.78
C GLU A 194 2.82 5.18 24.49
N GLN A 195 3.34 3.95 24.42
CA GLN A 195 4.74 3.71 24.08
C GLN A 195 5.04 4.10 22.63
N VAL A 196 4.13 3.80 21.70
CA VAL A 196 4.25 4.19 20.29
C VAL A 196 4.03 5.71 20.14
N ALA A 197 3.05 6.28 20.83
CA ALA A 197 2.77 7.72 20.81
C ALA A 197 3.96 8.56 21.30
N LYS A 198 4.74 8.07 22.27
CA LYS A 198 5.95 8.74 22.78
C LYS A 198 7.04 8.94 21.72
N LEU A 199 6.96 8.29 20.56
CA LEU A 199 7.87 8.51 19.44
C LEU A 199 7.74 9.92 18.84
N SER A 200 6.61 10.60 19.08
CA SER A 200 6.41 12.01 18.74
C SER A 200 5.79 12.76 19.93
N THR A 201 6.61 13.52 20.65
CA THR A 201 6.16 14.22 21.87
C THR A 201 5.15 15.33 21.58
N SER A 202 5.27 16.01 20.43
CA SER A 202 4.36 17.08 19.99
C SER A 202 2.99 16.55 19.62
N ALA A 203 2.93 15.41 18.92
CA ALA A 203 1.68 14.80 18.48
C ALA A 203 1.09 13.79 19.50
N TYR A 204 1.75 13.55 20.63
CA TYR A 204 1.31 12.58 21.65
C TYR A 204 -0.18 12.73 22.04
N PRO A 205 -0.70 13.94 22.34
CA PRO A 205 -2.12 14.09 22.66
C PRO A 205 -3.04 13.76 21.48
N ALA A 206 -2.62 14.11 20.25
CA ALA A 206 -3.38 13.83 19.04
C ALA A 206 -3.46 12.32 18.77
N VAL A 207 -2.38 11.56 18.99
CA VAL A 207 -2.39 10.10 18.87
C VAL A 207 -3.40 9.45 19.81
N LEU A 208 -3.45 9.89 21.07
CA LEU A 208 -4.39 9.35 22.04
C LEU A 208 -5.84 9.76 21.76
N ALA A 209 -6.06 10.96 21.22
CA ALA A 209 -7.39 11.47 20.92
C ALA A 209 -7.98 10.86 19.63
N ASP A 210 -7.16 10.61 18.61
CA ASP A 210 -7.60 10.07 17.31
C ASP A 210 -8.07 8.61 17.42
N GLY A 211 -7.36 7.79 18.20
CA GLY A 211 -7.76 6.42 18.49
C GLY A 211 -7.51 5.39 17.38
N ARG A 212 -7.16 5.80 16.14
CA ARG A 212 -6.86 4.85 15.04
C ARG A 212 -5.73 3.89 15.37
N LEU A 213 -4.68 4.37 16.03
CA LEU A 213 -3.57 3.50 16.46
C LEU A 213 -4.03 2.46 17.49
N ALA A 214 -4.89 2.86 18.43
CA ALA A 214 -5.45 1.96 19.43
C ALA A 214 -6.32 0.88 18.77
N ASP A 215 -7.22 1.28 17.87
CA ASP A 215 -8.08 0.37 17.10
C ASP A 215 -7.26 -0.61 16.27
N PHE A 216 -6.25 -0.12 15.54
CA PHE A 216 -5.32 -0.97 14.79
C PHE A 216 -4.63 -1.99 15.71
N MET A 217 -4.02 -1.54 16.81
CA MET A 217 -3.26 -2.43 17.70
C MET A 217 -4.15 -3.47 18.38
N GLU A 218 -5.38 -3.11 18.77
CA GLU A 218 -6.33 -4.05 19.37
C GLU A 218 -6.73 -5.13 18.37
N LYS A 219 -7.15 -4.72 17.16
CA LYS A 219 -7.57 -5.66 16.13
C LYS A 219 -6.40 -6.50 15.62
N ALA A 220 -5.22 -5.91 15.41
CA ALA A 220 -4.05 -6.60 14.88
C ALA A 220 -3.56 -7.75 15.77
N LYS A 221 -3.86 -7.74 17.08
CA LYS A 221 -3.57 -8.88 17.99
C LYS A 221 -4.32 -10.15 17.61
N LEU A 222 -5.45 -10.02 16.92
CA LEU A 222 -6.32 -11.13 16.52
C LEU A 222 -6.13 -11.53 15.05
N ARG A 223 -5.29 -10.82 14.29
CA ARG A 223 -5.08 -11.04 12.86
C ARG A 223 -3.70 -11.63 12.58
N VAL A 224 -3.58 -12.30 11.43
CA VAL A 224 -2.29 -12.78 10.91
C VAL A 224 -1.76 -11.73 9.94
N ILE A 225 -0.79 -10.93 10.38
CA ILE A 225 -0.09 -9.94 9.56
C ILE A 225 1.26 -10.51 9.17
N TYR A 226 1.56 -10.53 7.87
CA TYR A 226 2.81 -11.04 7.33
C TYR A 226 3.95 -10.03 7.52
N THR A 227 4.98 -10.43 8.28
CA THR A 227 6.16 -9.61 8.65
C THR A 227 7.46 -10.07 8.02
N GLY A 228 7.43 -11.07 7.13
CA GLY A 228 8.63 -11.54 6.40
C GLY A 228 8.99 -10.67 5.20
N ALA A 229 10.17 -10.84 4.62
CA ALA A 229 10.45 -10.28 3.30
C ALA A 229 9.58 -10.96 2.23
N ASN A 230 9.23 -10.23 1.16
CA ASN A 230 8.59 -10.82 -0.03
C ASN A 230 9.64 -11.42 -0.97
#